data_AF-A0A524HHK7-F1
#
_entry.id   AF-A0A524HHK7-F1
#
_cell.length_a   1.000
_cell.length_b   1.000
_cell.length_c   1.000
_cell.angle_alpha   90.00
_cell.angle_beta   90.00
_cell.angle_gamma   90.00
#
_symmetry.space_group_name_H-M   'P 1'
#
loop_
_entity.id
_entity.type
_entity.pdbx_description
1 polymer ?
#
loop_
_entity_poly.entity_id
_entity_poly.type
_entity_poly.pdbx_seq_one_letter_code
_entity_poly.pdbx_strand_id
1 'polypeptide(L)'
;MGYGAWTTAGRGQARRARCHPDRARADLLLPGVPARRGVRSHRGRRRLRRRISGVRGAQRAAFQRDPASRDGLWRVDGLLRRVELQHRGLRRCDACHAGPAGAQFQGADSLRSCRGTRVNQRQYTAAGVDLESAEAAKARIGELVAGTRTPLTAGHVGAFGGMVRVPPGMRSPVLVMSTDGVGTKVLVALEAGRYDSVGEDLVNHSVNDILVHGARPIAFMDYIAGASLTVHQIAGIVEGVARGCRAHGMALAGGETAQMPGLYQQGHFDLAGTIVGVVEEDEALHGDRIRAGDVLLGYESSGLHTNGYTLARRIVFDVMKLQLHDALGDTGQSVGDALLAVHRSYVAAVMPVISRMHGLAHITGGGIPGNLVRVLPQGCEAVIEARSWPMPPLFQLLEAAGGVSTEEMRDVFNLGIGLIAVLPAGEVEAAVRAATSAGVRTWRIGDVRAGRTGVRFLD
;
A
#
# COMPACT_ATOMS: atom_id res chain seq x y z
N MET A 1 74.64 38.19 5.26
CA MET A 1 74.11 36.80 5.20
C MET A 1 72.74 36.89 4.57
N GLY A 2 72.37 36.25 3.46
CA GLY A 2 73.13 35.44 2.49
C GLY A 2 72.20 35.11 1.29
N TYR A 3 72.69 35.30 0.06
CA TYR A 3 72.08 35.03 -1.26
C TYR A 3 71.31 33.69 -1.35
N GLY A 4 70.35 33.43 -2.26
CA GLY A 4 69.83 34.08 -3.48
C GLY A 4 69.54 32.97 -4.53
N ALA A 5 68.82 33.07 -5.66
CA ALA A 5 67.83 33.98 -6.28
C ALA A 5 67.91 33.71 -7.82
N TRP A 6 66.78 33.64 -8.56
CA TRP A 6 66.67 33.53 -10.04
C TRP A 6 67.17 32.20 -10.71
N THR A 7 66.84 31.84 -11.97
CA THR A 7 65.55 31.56 -12.70
C THR A 7 65.86 31.04 -14.14
N THR A 8 64.84 30.69 -14.94
CA THR A 8 64.84 30.53 -16.43
C THR A 8 65.49 29.27 -17.03
N ALA A 9 65.37 28.98 -18.35
CA ALA A 9 64.19 28.81 -19.25
C ALA A 9 64.63 28.36 -20.66
N GLY A 10 63.82 27.54 -21.36
CA GLY A 10 63.99 27.18 -22.79
C GLY A 10 63.33 25.83 -23.10
N ARG A 11 62.48 25.60 -24.11
CA ARG A 11 62.42 25.94 -25.56
C ARG A 11 63.22 25.00 -26.48
N GLY A 12 62.49 24.08 -27.13
CA GLY A 12 62.85 23.29 -28.33
C GLY A 12 61.61 22.46 -28.71
N GLN A 13 60.91 22.71 -29.82
CA GLN A 13 61.21 22.28 -31.20
C GLN A 13 61.46 20.77 -31.38
N ALA A 14 61.02 20.09 -32.46
CA ALA A 14 59.83 20.18 -33.32
C ALA A 14 59.86 19.00 -34.35
N ARG A 15 58.68 18.59 -34.86
CA ARG A 15 58.45 17.81 -36.11
C ARG A 15 58.81 16.30 -36.19
N ARG A 16 57.73 15.52 -36.37
CA ARG A 16 57.49 14.50 -37.44
C ARG A 16 58.47 13.32 -37.61
N ALA A 17 57.94 12.12 -37.36
CA ALA A 17 57.95 11.02 -38.33
C ALA A 17 56.54 10.41 -38.42
N ARG A 18 56.21 9.75 -39.53
CA ARG A 18 54.98 8.93 -39.70
C ARG A 18 55.38 7.47 -39.90
N CYS A 19 54.65 6.53 -39.33
CA CYS A 19 54.40 5.22 -39.96
C CYS A 19 53.13 4.54 -39.41
N HIS A 20 52.48 3.80 -40.30
CA HIS A 20 51.33 2.90 -40.15
C HIS A 20 51.61 1.75 -41.17
N PRO A 21 50.91 0.59 -41.20
CA PRO A 21 49.63 0.27 -40.56
C PRO A 21 49.52 -1.15 -39.93
N ASP A 22 48.29 -1.47 -39.48
CA ASP A 22 47.58 -2.78 -39.51
C ASP A 22 48.11 -4.08 -38.84
N ARG A 23 47.15 -4.75 -38.14
CA ARG A 23 46.78 -6.20 -38.11
C ARG A 23 47.87 -7.28 -37.93
N ALA A 24 47.65 -8.38 -37.21
CA ALA A 24 46.40 -9.15 -37.05
C ALA A 24 46.34 -9.97 -35.73
N ARG A 25 45.30 -10.83 -35.59
CA ARG A 25 45.15 -11.85 -34.52
C ARG A 25 45.43 -13.27 -35.03
N ALA A 26 45.90 -14.15 -34.16
CA ALA A 26 45.75 -15.62 -34.16
C ALA A 26 46.34 -16.17 -32.83
N ASP A 27 46.07 -17.39 -32.36
CA ASP A 27 44.80 -18.12 -32.15
C ASP A 27 45.10 -19.35 -31.24
N LEU A 28 44.16 -20.31 -31.08
CA LEU A 28 44.34 -21.67 -30.48
C LEU A 28 44.41 -21.73 -28.92
N LEU A 29 43.88 -22.74 -28.20
CA LEU A 29 43.11 -23.94 -28.59
C LEU A 29 42.12 -24.41 -27.46
N LEU A 30 41.37 -25.50 -27.74
CA LEU A 30 40.17 -26.07 -27.05
C LEU A 30 40.51 -27.40 -26.31
N PRO A 31 39.60 -28.24 -25.74
CA PRO A 31 38.09 -28.30 -25.75
C PRO A 31 37.41 -28.50 -24.36
N GLY A 32 36.07 -28.59 -24.17
CA GLY A 32 34.85 -28.60 -25.03
C GLY A 32 33.60 -28.54 -24.10
N VAL A 33 32.49 -29.32 -24.10
CA VAL A 33 31.74 -30.30 -24.96
C VAL A 33 30.34 -30.49 -24.26
N PRO A 34 29.16 -30.77 -24.88
CA PRO A 34 28.60 -30.51 -26.23
C PRO A 34 27.36 -29.57 -26.19
N ALA A 35 26.66 -29.38 -27.33
CA ALA A 35 25.52 -28.44 -27.48
C ALA A 35 24.14 -29.10 -27.71
N ARG A 36 23.04 -28.33 -27.51
CA ARG A 36 21.72 -28.57 -28.13
C ARG A 36 20.90 -27.26 -28.33
N ARG A 37 20.44 -27.04 -29.57
CA ARG A 37 19.24 -26.29 -30.06
C ARG A 37 18.81 -25.02 -29.28
N GLY A 38 18.76 -23.80 -29.82
CA GLY A 38 19.03 -23.31 -31.19
C GLY A 38 17.79 -22.72 -31.89
N VAL A 39 17.62 -21.39 -31.84
CA VAL A 39 16.68 -20.60 -32.65
C VAL A 39 17.40 -19.35 -33.19
N ARG A 40 17.07 -18.90 -34.40
CA ARG A 40 17.76 -17.80 -35.10
C ARG A 40 17.36 -16.42 -34.59
N SER A 41 18.30 -15.47 -34.68
CA SER A 41 18.02 -14.04 -34.51
C SER A 41 17.44 -13.41 -35.78
N HIS A 42 16.53 -12.44 -35.63
CA HIS A 42 16.26 -11.48 -36.69
C HIS A 42 15.90 -10.09 -36.15
N ARG A 43 16.41 -9.03 -36.78
CA ARG A 43 16.20 -7.64 -36.37
C ARG A 43 14.93 -7.10 -37.02
N GLY A 44 13.94 -6.68 -36.23
CA GLY A 44 12.68 -6.14 -36.73
C GLY A 44 12.21 -4.89 -35.98
N ARG A 45 12.78 -3.71 -36.27
CA ARG A 45 12.31 -2.43 -35.69
C ARG A 45 10.94 -2.05 -36.28
N ARG A 46 9.87 -2.06 -35.48
CA ARG A 46 8.67 -1.23 -35.74
C ARG A 46 8.23 -0.50 -34.46
N ARG A 47 8.27 0.82 -34.48
CA ARG A 47 7.66 1.69 -33.46
C ARG A 47 6.18 1.89 -33.82
N LEU A 48 5.26 1.52 -32.94
CA LEU A 48 3.87 1.97 -33.06
C LEU A 48 3.73 3.37 -32.42
N ARG A 49 3.72 4.41 -33.24
CA ARG A 49 3.18 5.73 -32.85
C ARG A 49 1.76 5.83 -33.38
N ARG A 50 0.74 5.75 -32.52
CA ARG A 50 -0.59 6.29 -32.86
C ARG A 50 -0.61 7.77 -32.47
N ARG A 51 -0.64 8.65 -33.48
CA ARG A 51 -1.18 10.00 -33.31
C ARG A 51 -2.70 9.89 -33.27
N ILE A 52 -3.34 10.59 -32.35
CA ILE A 52 -4.71 11.07 -32.50
C ILE A 52 -4.59 12.60 -32.44
N SER A 53 -5.09 13.29 -33.45
CA SER A 53 -4.97 14.75 -33.54
C SER A 53 -6.09 15.33 -34.38
N GLY A 54 -6.91 16.19 -33.76
CA GLY A 54 -7.78 17.13 -34.47
C GLY A 54 -9.21 16.65 -34.72
N VAL A 55 -10.08 16.92 -33.75
CA VAL A 55 -11.35 17.60 -34.05
C VAL A 55 -11.38 18.87 -33.20
N ARG A 56 -11.66 20.01 -33.81
CA ARG A 56 -11.91 21.30 -33.13
C ARG A 56 -13.31 21.76 -33.50
N GLY A 57 -14.01 22.41 -32.56
CA GLY A 57 -15.21 23.19 -32.86
C GLY A 57 -16.55 22.48 -32.63
N ALA A 58 -16.98 22.45 -31.37
CA ALA A 58 -18.40 22.43 -31.00
C ALA A 58 -18.57 23.44 -29.84
N GLN A 59 -19.72 24.12 -29.78
CA GLN A 59 -19.90 25.30 -28.93
C GLN A 59 -20.26 24.96 -27.49
N ARG A 60 -20.04 25.90 -26.57
CA ARG A 60 -20.59 25.83 -25.21
C ARG A 60 -22.12 25.88 -25.27
N ALA A 61 -22.79 24.83 -24.81
CA ALA A 61 -24.20 24.85 -24.42
C ALA A 61 -24.30 24.62 -22.91
N ALA A 62 -25.14 25.38 -22.22
CA ALA A 62 -25.29 25.26 -20.77
C ALA A 62 -26.23 24.09 -20.43
N PHE A 63 -25.78 23.18 -19.56
CA PHE A 63 -26.65 22.17 -18.97
C PHE A 63 -27.51 22.81 -17.87
N GLN A 64 -28.78 23.09 -18.18
CA GLN A 64 -29.80 23.27 -17.16
C GLN A 64 -30.02 21.92 -16.45
N ARG A 65 -30.08 21.94 -15.12
CA ARG A 65 -30.52 20.78 -14.32
C ARG A 65 -32.04 20.84 -14.19
N ASP A 66 -32.70 19.74 -14.54
CA ASP A 66 -34.13 19.53 -14.33
C ASP A 66 -34.30 18.32 -13.38
N PRO A 67 -35.22 18.35 -12.39
CA PRO A 67 -35.26 17.32 -11.35
C PRO A 67 -35.97 16.04 -11.81
N ALA A 68 -35.40 14.88 -11.50
CA ALA A 68 -35.97 13.58 -11.86
C ALA A 68 -37.27 13.28 -11.09
N SER A 69 -38.30 12.83 -11.82
CA SER A 69 -39.57 12.36 -11.25
C SER A 69 -39.45 10.94 -10.67
N ARG A 70 -40.37 10.57 -9.77
CA ARG A 70 -40.25 9.38 -8.89
C ARG A 70 -40.43 8.02 -9.58
N ASP A 71 -40.89 7.98 -10.83
CA ASP A 71 -41.49 6.78 -11.43
C ASP A 71 -40.59 6.02 -12.42
N GLY A 72 -39.28 5.92 -12.12
CA GLY A 72 -38.39 4.87 -12.65
C GLY A 72 -38.06 4.88 -14.15
N LEU A 73 -38.39 5.95 -14.89
CA LEU A 73 -38.20 6.04 -16.34
C LEU A 73 -36.90 6.76 -16.72
N TRP A 74 -35.98 6.04 -17.37
CA TRP A 74 -34.74 6.58 -17.93
C TRP A 74 -34.84 6.76 -19.44
N ARG A 75 -34.26 7.84 -19.99
CA ARG A 75 -34.10 8.05 -21.44
C ARG A 75 -32.70 7.66 -21.90
N VAL A 76 -32.63 6.93 -23.01
CA VAL A 76 -31.43 6.76 -23.85
C VAL A 76 -31.86 7.01 -25.29
N ASP A 77 -31.07 7.80 -26.03
CA ASP A 77 -31.16 8.03 -27.49
C ASP A 77 -32.58 8.26 -28.06
N GLY A 78 -33.36 9.10 -27.37
CA GLY A 78 -34.58 9.73 -27.90
C GLY A 78 -35.83 8.85 -28.05
N LEU A 79 -35.74 7.54 -27.84
CA LEU A 79 -36.84 6.59 -28.06
C LEU A 79 -37.43 6.03 -26.75
N LEU A 80 -38.72 6.30 -26.52
CA LEU A 80 -39.48 5.66 -25.45
C LEU A 80 -39.73 4.18 -25.80
N ARG A 81 -39.36 3.26 -24.89
CA ARG A 81 -39.76 1.85 -24.94
C ARG A 81 -40.43 1.45 -23.63
N ARG A 82 -41.64 0.89 -23.74
CA ARG A 82 -42.36 0.24 -22.64
C ARG A 82 -41.91 -1.21 -22.55
N VAL A 83 -41.60 -1.70 -21.35
CA VAL A 83 -41.36 -3.13 -21.10
C VAL A 83 -42.62 -3.69 -20.43
N GLU A 84 -43.33 -4.57 -21.13
CA GLU A 84 -44.48 -5.29 -20.57
C GLU A 84 -44.04 -6.67 -20.09
N LEU A 85 -44.19 -6.93 -18.79
CA LEU A 85 -43.88 -8.20 -18.16
C LEU A 85 -45.04 -9.19 -18.36
N GLN A 86 -44.89 -10.11 -19.32
CA GLN A 86 -45.85 -11.20 -19.52
C GLN A 86 -45.70 -12.30 -18.46
N HIS A 87 -46.63 -12.33 -17.49
CA HIS A 87 -46.79 -13.49 -16.62
C HIS A 87 -47.39 -14.68 -17.39
N ARG A 88 -46.64 -15.76 -17.55
CA ARG A 88 -47.21 -17.08 -17.91
C ARG A 88 -47.79 -17.73 -16.65
N GLY A 89 -49.08 -18.05 -16.68
CA GLY A 89 -49.79 -18.58 -15.51
C GLY A 89 -49.57 -20.07 -15.26
N LEU A 90 -49.71 -20.46 -13.99
CA LEU A 90 -50.07 -21.82 -13.57
C LEU A 90 -51.54 -21.83 -13.11
N ARG A 91 -52.16 -23.01 -13.12
CA ARG A 91 -53.62 -23.16 -13.24
C ARG A 91 -54.36 -22.92 -11.91
N ARG A 92 -55.58 -22.38 -12.01
CA ARG A 92 -56.57 -22.43 -10.92
C ARG A 92 -57.10 -23.86 -10.72
N CYS A 93 -57.56 -24.13 -9.51
CA CYS A 93 -58.83 -24.84 -9.28
C CYS A 93 -59.72 -23.89 -8.44
N ASP A 94 -60.96 -23.69 -8.85
CA ASP A 94 -61.93 -22.81 -8.17
C ASP A 94 -62.87 -23.65 -7.29
N ALA A 95 -63.01 -23.31 -6.00
CA ALA A 95 -63.95 -23.97 -5.08
C ALA A 95 -64.41 -23.07 -3.91
N CYS A 96 -65.41 -22.22 -4.20
CA CYS A 96 -66.59 -21.92 -3.39
C CYS A 96 -66.53 -21.63 -1.85
N HIS A 97 -66.99 -20.42 -1.51
CA HIS A 97 -67.97 -20.06 -0.43
C HIS A 97 -67.52 -19.53 0.97
N ALA A 98 -67.91 -18.26 1.22
CA ALA A 98 -68.69 -17.76 2.37
C ALA A 98 -68.16 -17.70 3.83
N GLY A 99 -67.31 -16.71 4.14
CA GLY A 99 -67.29 -15.86 5.37
C GLY A 99 -67.39 -16.50 6.78
N PRO A 100 -67.72 -15.72 7.84
CA PRO A 100 -67.64 -14.25 8.02
C PRO A 100 -66.44 -13.87 8.93
N ALA A 101 -66.47 -12.70 9.58
CA ALA A 101 -65.38 -12.20 10.43
C ALA A 101 -65.52 -12.53 11.93
N GLY A 102 -64.39 -12.66 12.63
CA GLY A 102 -64.28 -12.52 14.09
C GLY A 102 -63.77 -13.74 14.88
N ALA A 103 -62.55 -13.64 15.43
CA ALA A 103 -62.07 -14.43 16.57
C ALA A 103 -60.88 -13.71 17.23
N GLN A 104 -60.66 -13.94 18.53
CA GLN A 104 -59.60 -13.31 19.32
C GLN A 104 -58.30 -14.13 19.33
N PHE A 105 -57.18 -13.48 19.68
CA PHE A 105 -55.96 -14.15 20.12
C PHE A 105 -56.18 -14.85 21.46
N GLN A 106 -56.09 -16.18 21.51
CA GLN A 106 -55.61 -16.99 22.65
C GLN A 106 -55.55 -18.48 22.27
N GLY A 107 -54.62 -19.23 22.86
CA GLY A 107 -54.45 -20.68 22.65
C GLY A 107 -53.02 -21.08 22.32
N ALA A 108 -52.48 -22.05 23.07
CA ALA A 108 -51.13 -22.59 22.91
C ALA A 108 -51.15 -24.00 22.27
N ASP A 109 -49.99 -24.66 22.30
CA ASP A 109 -49.79 -26.10 22.10
C ASP A 109 -50.08 -26.73 20.73
N SER A 110 -49.05 -26.73 19.85
CA SER A 110 -48.71 -27.93 19.06
C SER A 110 -47.27 -27.94 18.46
N LEU A 111 -46.22 -27.61 19.23
CA LEU A 111 -44.83 -27.81 18.77
C LEU A 111 -44.41 -29.29 18.81
N ARG A 112 -44.91 -30.08 17.85
CA ARG A 112 -44.48 -31.47 17.64
C ARG A 112 -43.05 -31.55 17.10
N SER A 113 -42.09 -31.79 17.99
CA SER A 113 -40.81 -32.50 17.78
C SER A 113 -40.38 -32.74 16.31
N CYS A 114 -39.97 -31.69 15.60
CA CYS A 114 -38.98 -31.86 14.53
C CYS A 114 -37.63 -32.14 15.21
N ARG A 115 -37.19 -33.40 15.21
CA ARG A 115 -35.86 -33.78 15.72
C ARG A 115 -34.80 -33.22 14.77
N GLY A 116 -34.35 -32.00 15.03
CA GLY A 116 -33.19 -31.43 14.36
C GLY A 116 -32.01 -32.39 14.47
N THR A 117 -31.47 -32.80 13.33
CA THR A 117 -30.38 -33.78 13.25
C THR A 117 -29.21 -33.25 14.09
N ARG A 118 -28.73 -34.03 15.08
CA ARG A 118 -27.45 -33.74 15.73
C ARG A 118 -26.37 -33.89 14.66
N VAL A 119 -25.94 -32.76 14.08
CA VAL A 119 -24.72 -32.70 13.27
C VAL A 119 -23.60 -33.28 14.11
N ASN A 120 -22.83 -34.20 13.54
CA ASN A 120 -21.97 -35.10 14.29
C ASN A 120 -20.81 -34.31 14.94
N GLN A 121 -20.94 -33.94 16.23
CA GLN A 121 -19.84 -33.33 17.01
C GLN A 121 -18.56 -34.17 16.88
N ARG A 122 -18.69 -35.49 16.78
CA ARG A 122 -17.60 -36.45 16.57
C ARG A 122 -16.81 -36.25 15.26
N GLN A 123 -17.38 -35.64 14.22
CA GLN A 123 -16.66 -35.43 12.95
C GLN A 123 -15.77 -34.19 12.95
N TYR A 124 -16.12 -33.13 13.69
CA TYR A 124 -15.23 -31.98 13.87
C TYR A 124 -14.04 -32.31 14.77
N THR A 125 -14.28 -32.95 15.92
CA THR A 125 -13.20 -33.36 16.83
C THR A 125 -12.25 -34.39 16.20
N ALA A 126 -12.77 -35.27 15.32
CA ALA A 126 -11.94 -36.23 14.57
C ALA A 126 -11.05 -35.58 13.50
N ALA A 127 -11.28 -34.31 13.13
CA ALA A 127 -10.40 -33.52 12.26
C ALA A 127 -9.29 -32.78 13.04
N GLY A 128 -9.15 -33.02 14.35
CA GLY A 128 -8.19 -32.33 15.21
C GLY A 128 -8.59 -30.90 15.57
N VAL A 129 -9.80 -30.46 15.20
CA VAL A 129 -10.32 -29.14 15.57
C VAL A 129 -10.88 -29.22 16.99
N ASP A 130 -10.20 -28.57 17.93
CA ASP A 130 -10.82 -28.20 19.21
C ASP A 130 -11.90 -27.14 18.95
N LEU A 131 -13.15 -27.52 19.21
CA LEU A 131 -14.29 -26.63 19.03
C LEU A 131 -14.33 -25.53 20.11
N GLU A 132 -13.77 -25.76 21.30
CA GLU A 132 -13.80 -24.80 22.40
C GLU A 132 -12.85 -23.63 22.12
N SER A 133 -11.59 -23.92 21.75
CA SER A 133 -10.65 -22.91 21.24
C SER A 133 -11.17 -22.18 19.99
N ALA A 134 -11.89 -22.89 19.09
CA ALA A 134 -12.44 -22.28 17.88
C ALA A 134 -13.57 -21.27 18.17
N GLU A 135 -14.51 -21.59 19.07
CA GLU A 135 -15.56 -20.64 19.47
C GLU A 135 -15.02 -19.50 20.34
N ALA A 136 -14.08 -19.79 21.26
CA ALA A 136 -13.42 -18.76 22.08
C ALA A 136 -12.70 -17.71 21.21
N ALA A 137 -12.02 -18.14 20.15
CA ALA A 137 -11.36 -17.23 19.23
C ALA A 137 -12.32 -16.45 18.32
N LYS A 138 -13.45 -17.04 17.90
CA LYS A 138 -14.53 -16.29 17.22
C LYS A 138 -15.10 -15.20 18.11
N ALA A 139 -15.34 -15.49 19.39
CA ALA A 139 -15.78 -14.50 20.37
C ALA A 139 -14.74 -13.37 20.49
N ARG A 140 -13.45 -13.72 20.63
CA ARG A 140 -12.34 -12.75 20.69
C ARG A 140 -12.22 -11.87 19.42
N ILE A 141 -12.39 -12.44 18.24
CA ILE A 141 -12.45 -11.71 16.96
C ILE A 141 -13.65 -10.74 16.97
N GLY A 142 -14.80 -11.19 17.46
CA GLY A 142 -15.99 -10.35 17.66
C GLY A 142 -15.75 -9.17 18.60
N GLU A 143 -15.08 -9.37 19.73
CA GLU A 143 -14.66 -8.30 20.65
C GLU A 143 -13.73 -7.29 19.97
N LEU A 144 -12.71 -7.79 19.26
CA LEU A 144 -11.70 -6.97 18.59
C LEU A 144 -12.32 -6.06 17.53
N VAL A 145 -13.21 -6.61 16.70
CA VAL A 145 -13.99 -5.88 15.69
C VAL A 145 -14.94 -4.89 16.35
N ALA A 146 -15.70 -5.30 17.36
CA ALA A 146 -16.63 -4.43 18.10
C ALA A 146 -15.91 -3.24 18.75
N GLY A 147 -14.69 -3.45 19.26
CA GLY A 147 -13.83 -2.41 19.82
C GLY A 147 -13.27 -1.40 18.80
N THR A 148 -13.49 -1.59 17.49
CA THR A 148 -13.17 -0.58 16.47
C THR A 148 -14.33 0.37 16.15
N ARG A 149 -15.55 0.09 16.64
CA ARG A 149 -16.75 0.84 16.22
C ARG A 149 -16.67 2.32 16.63
N THR A 150 -17.08 3.18 15.70
CA THR A 150 -17.01 4.64 15.82
C THR A 150 -18.41 5.26 15.75
N PRO A 151 -18.60 6.55 16.10
CA PRO A 151 -19.86 7.26 15.86
C PRO A 151 -20.29 7.33 14.38
N LEU A 152 -19.37 7.06 13.44
CA LEU A 152 -19.66 6.95 12.01
C LEU A 152 -20.20 5.56 11.62
N THR A 153 -20.02 4.53 12.45
CA THR A 153 -20.46 3.16 12.12
C THR A 153 -21.97 3.05 12.13
N ALA A 154 -22.55 2.54 11.05
CA ALA A 154 -23.97 2.24 10.91
C ALA A 154 -24.20 0.72 10.83
N GLY A 155 -25.42 0.28 11.17
CA GLY A 155 -25.78 -1.14 11.14
C GLY A 155 -25.07 -2.01 12.19
N HIS A 156 -25.24 -3.32 12.06
CA HIS A 156 -24.76 -4.35 12.99
C HIS A 156 -23.57 -5.12 12.38
N VAL A 157 -22.68 -5.62 13.24
CA VAL A 157 -21.60 -6.53 12.82
C VAL A 157 -22.22 -7.85 12.33
N GLY A 158 -21.67 -8.43 11.25
CA GLY A 158 -22.19 -9.66 10.63
C GLY A 158 -23.34 -9.46 9.64
N ALA A 159 -23.69 -8.21 9.29
CA ALA A 159 -24.54 -7.92 8.14
C ALA A 159 -23.77 -8.11 6.81
N PHE A 160 -24.50 -8.15 5.68
CA PHE A 160 -23.95 -8.37 4.32
C PHE A 160 -22.87 -7.36 3.85
N GLY A 161 -22.65 -6.27 4.57
CA GLY A 161 -21.60 -5.31 4.28
C GLY A 161 -21.46 -4.26 5.39
N GLY A 162 -20.24 -3.76 5.56
CA GLY A 162 -19.96 -2.67 6.48
C GLY A 162 -20.59 -1.36 6.02
N MET A 163 -21.16 -0.60 6.94
CA MET A 163 -21.75 0.71 6.66
C MET A 163 -21.08 1.78 7.53
N VAL A 164 -20.54 2.82 6.91
CA VAL A 164 -20.07 4.03 7.60
C VAL A 164 -20.71 5.29 7.03
N ARG A 165 -20.86 6.29 7.89
CA ARG A 165 -21.33 7.63 7.53
C ARG A 165 -20.14 8.51 7.15
N VAL A 166 -20.35 9.36 6.15
CA VAL A 166 -19.52 10.54 5.96
C VAL A 166 -19.62 11.43 7.22
N PRO A 167 -18.52 12.00 7.72
CA PRO A 167 -18.55 12.92 8.87
C PRO A 167 -19.50 14.11 8.63
N PRO A 168 -20.31 14.50 9.63
CA PRO A 168 -21.19 15.65 9.52
C PRO A 168 -20.39 16.96 9.44
N GLY A 169 -20.89 17.94 8.68
CA GLY A 169 -20.30 19.28 8.56
C GLY A 169 -19.33 19.48 7.40
N MET A 170 -19.03 18.45 6.60
CA MET A 170 -18.25 18.57 5.37
C MET A 170 -19.05 19.27 4.25
N ARG A 171 -18.37 20.04 3.40
CA ARG A 171 -18.91 20.86 2.30
C ARG A 171 -19.02 20.07 0.99
N SER A 172 -17.92 19.45 0.56
CA SER A 172 -17.82 18.61 -0.64
C SER A 172 -16.94 17.39 -0.31
N PRO A 173 -17.50 16.41 0.42
CA PRO A 173 -16.76 15.23 0.88
C PRO A 173 -16.45 14.28 -0.27
N VAL A 174 -15.15 14.11 -0.58
CA VAL A 174 -14.62 13.14 -1.54
C VAL A 174 -14.09 11.93 -0.78
N LEU A 175 -14.49 10.73 -1.21
CA LEU A 175 -13.96 9.47 -0.69
C LEU A 175 -12.63 9.15 -1.37
N VAL A 176 -11.60 8.86 -0.57
CA VAL A 176 -10.28 8.40 -1.03
C VAL A 176 -10.11 6.95 -0.57
N MET A 177 -9.70 6.07 -1.49
CA MET A 177 -9.66 4.63 -1.26
C MET A 177 -8.34 4.05 -1.77
N SER A 178 -7.73 3.15 -0.99
CA SER A 178 -6.61 2.31 -1.42
C SER A 178 -6.92 0.84 -1.14
N THR A 179 -6.27 -0.06 -1.88
CA THR A 179 -6.21 -1.47 -1.50
C THR A 179 -4.80 -2.00 -1.65
N ASP A 180 -4.29 -2.56 -0.55
CA ASP A 180 -2.87 -2.80 -0.34
C ASP A 180 -2.67 -4.18 0.28
N GLY A 181 -1.42 -4.64 0.33
CA GLY A 181 -1.05 -5.91 0.95
C GLY A 181 0.30 -5.82 1.66
N VAL A 182 0.51 -6.69 2.65
CA VAL A 182 1.75 -6.70 3.47
C VAL A 182 2.97 -7.21 2.68
N GLY A 183 2.75 -7.98 1.61
CA GLY A 183 3.82 -8.54 0.80
C GLY A 183 4.69 -9.54 1.56
N THR A 184 5.93 -9.75 1.12
CA THR A 184 6.79 -10.86 1.61
C THR A 184 7.28 -10.71 3.07
N LYS A 185 6.86 -9.68 3.81
CA LYS A 185 6.99 -9.59 5.27
C LYS A 185 6.18 -10.68 5.99
N VAL A 186 5.06 -11.14 5.42
CA VAL A 186 4.27 -12.26 6.01
C VAL A 186 5.09 -13.54 6.17
N LEU A 187 6.09 -13.76 5.31
CA LEU A 187 7.01 -14.91 5.40
C LEU A 187 8.01 -14.80 6.57
N VAL A 188 8.21 -13.61 7.13
CA VAL A 188 8.99 -13.41 8.38
C VAL A 188 8.08 -13.57 9.60
N ALA A 189 6.84 -13.07 9.52
CA ALA A 189 5.82 -13.26 10.55
C ALA A 189 5.49 -14.75 10.78
N LEU A 190 5.45 -15.54 9.71
CA LEU A 190 5.30 -17.01 9.74
C LEU A 190 6.45 -17.70 10.48
N GLU A 191 7.69 -17.45 10.06
CA GLU A 191 8.89 -18.02 10.70
C GLU A 191 8.98 -17.66 12.19
N ALA A 192 8.51 -16.46 12.57
CA ALA A 192 8.57 -15.95 13.93
C ALA A 192 7.35 -16.28 14.80
N GLY A 193 6.27 -16.84 14.24
CA GLY A 193 4.98 -17.00 14.92
C GLY A 193 4.33 -15.68 15.37
N ARG A 194 4.68 -14.54 14.76
CA ARG A 194 4.31 -13.18 15.20
C ARG A 194 3.39 -12.50 14.18
N TYR A 195 2.08 -12.66 14.39
CA TYR A 195 1.04 -12.30 13.40
C TYR A 195 0.36 -10.94 13.64
N ASP A 196 0.52 -10.34 14.81
CA ASP A 196 -0.15 -9.09 15.17
C ASP A 196 0.51 -7.85 14.53
N SER A 197 1.84 -7.87 14.38
CA SER A 197 2.58 -6.80 13.69
C SER A 197 2.11 -6.62 12.25
N VAL A 198 1.88 -7.72 11.51
CA VAL A 198 1.48 -7.66 10.10
C VAL A 198 0.04 -7.19 9.87
N GLY A 199 -0.86 -7.38 10.84
CA GLY A 199 -2.20 -6.78 10.79
C GLY A 199 -2.15 -5.25 10.93
N GLU A 200 -1.28 -4.76 11.80
CA GLU A 200 -1.08 -3.31 12.00
C GLU A 200 -0.25 -2.68 10.87
N ASP A 201 0.73 -3.40 10.33
CA ASP A 201 1.50 -3.01 9.14
C ASP A 201 0.60 -2.68 7.96
N LEU A 202 -0.38 -3.57 7.68
CA LEU A 202 -1.34 -3.41 6.61
C LEU A 202 -2.13 -2.11 6.77
N VAL A 203 -2.71 -1.90 7.96
CA VAL A 203 -3.50 -0.71 8.27
C VAL A 203 -2.67 0.56 8.14
N ASN A 204 -1.47 0.60 8.72
CA ASN A 204 -0.62 1.78 8.69
C ASN A 204 -0.11 2.09 7.26
N HIS A 205 0.09 1.09 6.40
CA HIS A 205 0.38 1.26 4.97
C HIS A 205 -0.75 1.99 4.25
N SER A 206 -1.96 1.42 4.25
CA SER A 206 -3.13 1.99 3.58
C SER A 206 -3.52 3.37 4.13
N VAL A 207 -3.37 3.59 5.45
CA VAL A 207 -3.57 4.89 6.09
C VAL A 207 -2.59 5.93 5.54
N ASN A 208 -1.32 5.57 5.34
CA ASN A 208 -0.32 6.47 4.75
C ASN A 208 -0.63 6.79 3.27
N ASP A 209 -1.14 5.82 2.48
CA ASP A 209 -1.47 6.04 1.06
C ASP A 209 -2.76 6.84 0.81
N ILE A 210 -3.67 6.96 1.79
CA ILE A 210 -4.74 7.98 1.73
C ILE A 210 -4.33 9.32 2.36
N LEU A 211 -3.38 9.30 3.32
CA LEU A 211 -2.84 10.50 3.95
C LEU A 211 -2.11 11.41 2.93
N VAL A 212 -1.49 10.86 1.87
CA VAL A 212 -0.83 11.69 0.85
C VAL A 212 -1.80 12.63 0.10
N HIS A 213 -3.10 12.29 0.09
CA HIS A 213 -4.18 13.13 -0.45
C HIS A 213 -4.85 14.02 0.60
N GLY A 214 -4.47 13.92 1.87
CA GLY A 214 -5.09 14.63 2.98
C GLY A 214 -6.34 13.99 3.57
N ALA A 215 -6.68 12.77 3.14
CA ALA A 215 -7.87 12.09 3.64
C ALA A 215 -7.71 11.62 5.09
N ARG A 216 -8.81 11.70 5.84
CA ARG A 216 -8.94 11.10 7.17
C ARG A 216 -9.58 9.72 7.03
N PRO A 217 -9.02 8.65 7.61
CA PRO A 217 -9.62 7.32 7.56
C PRO A 217 -11.00 7.29 8.26
N ILE A 218 -11.94 6.53 7.71
CA ILE A 218 -13.27 6.32 8.30
C ILE A 218 -13.68 4.84 8.38
N ALA A 219 -13.20 4.00 7.45
CA ALA A 219 -13.41 2.56 7.46
C ALA A 219 -12.19 1.79 6.93
N PHE A 220 -12.04 0.56 7.41
CA PHE A 220 -11.12 -0.45 6.91
C PHE A 220 -11.86 -1.77 6.66
N MET A 221 -11.35 -2.57 5.72
CA MET A 221 -11.79 -3.94 5.47
C MET A 221 -10.59 -4.84 5.18
N ASP A 222 -10.59 -6.08 5.66
CA ASP A 222 -9.49 -7.03 5.49
C ASP A 222 -9.89 -8.31 4.73
N TYR A 223 -8.92 -8.89 4.02
CA TYR A 223 -9.05 -10.17 3.33
C TYR A 223 -7.85 -11.06 3.69
N ILE A 224 -8.12 -12.12 4.44
CA ILE A 224 -7.12 -13.10 4.87
C ILE A 224 -7.30 -14.37 4.04
N ALA A 225 -6.26 -14.82 3.34
CA ALA A 225 -6.32 -16.05 2.55
C ALA A 225 -5.10 -16.93 2.77
N GLY A 226 -5.28 -18.25 2.83
CA GLY A 226 -4.17 -19.18 3.00
C GLY A 226 -4.54 -20.63 2.73
N ALA A 227 -3.56 -21.54 2.79
CA ALA A 227 -3.80 -22.95 2.49
C ALA A 227 -4.60 -23.65 3.60
N SER A 228 -4.16 -23.43 4.84
CA SER A 228 -4.82 -23.82 6.08
C SER A 228 -4.47 -22.73 7.08
N LEU A 229 -5.49 -22.05 7.62
CA LEU A 229 -5.30 -20.92 8.52
C LEU A 229 -5.62 -21.38 9.95
N THR A 230 -4.61 -21.33 10.82
CA THR A 230 -4.80 -21.64 12.23
C THR A 230 -5.58 -20.53 12.93
N VAL A 231 -6.31 -20.90 13.97
CA VAL A 231 -7.04 -19.98 14.85
C VAL A 231 -6.11 -18.89 15.42
N HIS A 232 -4.89 -19.26 15.78
CA HIS A 232 -3.88 -18.32 16.31
C HIS A 232 -3.42 -17.29 15.27
N GLN A 233 -3.19 -17.70 14.01
CA GLN A 233 -2.84 -16.78 12.92
C GLN A 233 -3.95 -15.74 12.69
N ILE A 234 -5.20 -16.20 12.54
CA ILE A 234 -6.35 -15.32 12.27
C ILE A 234 -6.55 -14.34 13.43
N ALA A 235 -6.56 -14.83 14.68
CA ALA A 235 -6.75 -13.99 15.85
C ALA A 235 -5.64 -12.94 16.01
N GLY A 236 -4.38 -13.30 15.74
CA GLY A 236 -3.26 -12.36 15.77
C GLY A 236 -3.37 -11.28 14.69
N ILE A 237 -3.62 -11.68 13.43
CA ILE A 237 -3.82 -10.73 12.32
C ILE A 237 -4.94 -9.74 12.64
N VAL A 238 -6.11 -10.24 13.06
CA VAL A 238 -7.26 -9.39 13.39
C VAL A 238 -6.99 -8.50 14.61
N GLU A 239 -6.22 -8.95 15.60
CA GLU A 239 -5.81 -8.10 16.72
C GLU A 239 -4.93 -6.92 16.26
N GLY A 240 -4.01 -7.17 15.33
CA GLY A 240 -3.20 -6.15 14.66
C GLY A 240 -4.03 -5.16 13.84
N VAL A 241 -4.90 -5.66 12.94
CA VAL A 241 -5.78 -4.83 12.11
C VAL A 241 -6.68 -3.98 13.00
N ALA A 242 -7.31 -4.57 14.02
CA ALA A 242 -8.18 -3.85 14.93
C ALA A 242 -7.41 -2.84 15.83
N ARG A 243 -6.14 -3.12 16.16
CA ARG A 243 -5.25 -2.18 16.87
C ARG A 243 -4.95 -0.94 16.02
N GLY A 244 -4.59 -1.14 14.75
CA GLY A 244 -4.43 -0.05 13.78
C GLY A 244 -5.73 0.75 13.57
N CYS A 245 -6.86 0.07 13.40
CA CYS A 245 -8.18 0.73 13.22
C CYS A 245 -8.52 1.63 14.41
N ARG A 246 -8.32 1.15 15.65
CA ARG A 246 -8.50 1.95 16.87
C ARG A 246 -7.54 3.14 16.95
N ALA A 247 -6.27 2.95 16.60
CA ALA A 247 -5.26 4.01 16.64
C ALA A 247 -5.61 5.20 15.72
N HIS A 248 -6.28 4.93 14.59
CA HIS A 248 -6.72 5.95 13.64
C HIS A 248 -8.18 6.38 13.77
N GLY A 249 -8.89 5.88 14.79
CA GLY A 249 -10.29 6.23 15.04
C GLY A 249 -11.26 5.80 13.93
N MET A 250 -10.95 4.72 13.20
CA MET A 250 -11.76 4.19 12.09
C MET A 250 -12.36 2.82 12.42
N ALA A 251 -13.47 2.48 11.75
CA ALA A 251 -14.16 1.21 11.96
C ALA A 251 -13.56 0.10 11.07
N LEU A 252 -13.29 -1.07 11.65
CA LEU A 252 -13.14 -2.31 10.90
C LEU A 252 -14.55 -2.73 10.44
N ALA A 253 -14.90 -2.36 9.21
CA ALA A 253 -16.27 -2.35 8.72
C ALA A 253 -16.75 -3.76 8.29
N GLY A 254 -15.82 -4.64 7.94
CA GLY A 254 -16.05 -6.04 7.61
C GLY A 254 -14.78 -6.68 7.05
N GLY A 255 -14.74 -8.01 6.98
CA GLY A 255 -13.61 -8.75 6.43
C GLY A 255 -14.01 -10.17 6.05
N GLU A 256 -13.09 -10.89 5.40
CA GLU A 256 -13.32 -12.25 4.89
C GLU A 256 -12.09 -13.14 5.11
N THR A 257 -12.30 -14.44 5.35
CA THR A 257 -11.24 -15.41 5.67
C THR A 257 -11.38 -16.68 4.84
N ALA A 258 -10.54 -16.81 3.80
CA ALA A 258 -10.62 -17.88 2.81
C ALA A 258 -9.54 -18.95 3.02
N GLN A 259 -9.94 -20.22 3.15
CA GLN A 259 -9.02 -21.36 3.18
C GLN A 259 -9.03 -22.09 1.82
N MET A 260 -7.89 -22.08 1.13
CA MET A 260 -7.74 -22.53 -0.26
C MET A 260 -6.47 -23.40 -0.43
N PRO A 261 -6.45 -24.65 0.11
CA PRO A 261 -5.27 -25.53 0.12
C PRO A 261 -4.78 -26.01 -1.25
N GLY A 262 -5.58 -25.81 -2.31
CA GLY A 262 -5.19 -26.08 -3.70
C GLY A 262 -4.61 -24.87 -4.45
N LEU A 263 -4.57 -23.69 -3.82
CA LEU A 263 -4.07 -22.43 -4.39
C LEU A 263 -2.83 -21.93 -3.66
N TYR A 264 -2.84 -21.99 -2.33
CA TYR A 264 -1.76 -21.53 -1.47
C TYR A 264 -0.81 -22.68 -1.09
N GLN A 265 0.45 -22.35 -0.81
CA GLN A 265 1.40 -23.29 -0.22
C GLN A 265 1.02 -23.59 1.24
N GLN A 266 1.24 -24.82 1.71
CA GLN A 266 0.86 -25.24 3.06
C GLN A 266 1.55 -24.38 4.14
N GLY A 267 0.78 -23.96 5.14
CA GLY A 267 1.21 -23.01 6.18
C GLY A 267 1.29 -21.55 5.75
N HIS A 268 1.32 -21.24 4.45
CA HIS A 268 1.38 -19.85 3.97
C HIS A 268 0.01 -19.17 3.94
N PHE A 269 0.03 -17.86 4.18
CA PHE A 269 -1.10 -16.96 4.00
C PHE A 269 -0.67 -15.67 3.27
N ASP A 270 -1.66 -14.94 2.78
CA ASP A 270 -1.59 -13.59 2.26
C ASP A 270 -2.65 -12.73 2.97
N LEU A 271 -2.41 -11.42 3.00
CA LEU A 271 -3.17 -10.45 3.76
C LEU A 271 -3.29 -9.15 2.95
N ALA A 272 -4.49 -8.90 2.47
CA ALA A 272 -4.87 -7.68 1.76
C ALA A 272 -5.85 -6.84 2.60
N GLY A 273 -5.86 -5.54 2.35
CA GLY A 273 -6.73 -4.59 3.03
C GLY A 273 -7.31 -3.57 2.06
N THR A 274 -8.49 -3.05 2.35
CA THR A 274 -9.10 -1.92 1.65
C THR A 274 -9.42 -0.84 2.68
N ILE A 275 -8.93 0.38 2.45
CA ILE A 275 -9.25 1.53 3.29
C ILE A 275 -10.22 2.47 2.57
N VAL A 276 -11.09 3.11 3.36
CA VAL A 276 -11.89 4.24 2.92
C VAL A 276 -11.62 5.41 3.88
N GLY A 277 -11.12 6.50 3.32
CA GLY A 277 -11.02 7.80 3.96
C GLY A 277 -11.85 8.86 3.26
N VAL A 278 -11.86 10.07 3.83
CA VAL A 278 -12.60 11.22 3.30
C VAL A 278 -11.81 12.51 3.44
N VAL A 279 -11.93 13.39 2.44
CA VAL A 279 -11.31 14.72 2.40
C VAL A 279 -12.33 15.74 1.87
N GLU A 280 -12.16 17.03 2.17
CA GLU A 280 -12.88 18.10 1.44
C GLU A 280 -12.23 18.28 0.07
N GLU A 281 -13.02 18.35 -0.99
CA GLU A 281 -12.58 18.44 -2.39
C GLU A 281 -11.59 19.59 -2.65
N ASP A 282 -11.78 20.74 -1.98
CA ASP A 282 -10.95 21.94 -2.08
C ASP A 282 -9.72 21.95 -1.16
N GLU A 283 -9.60 20.97 -0.27
CA GLU A 283 -8.46 20.81 0.66
C GLU A 283 -7.52 19.64 0.26
N ALA A 284 -7.93 18.84 -0.73
CA ALA A 284 -7.21 17.65 -1.19
C ALA A 284 -5.81 17.94 -1.77
N LEU A 285 -4.86 17.03 -1.53
CA LEU A 285 -3.50 17.13 -2.05
C LEU A 285 -3.35 16.32 -3.36
N HIS A 286 -2.96 17.02 -4.42
CA HIS A 286 -2.71 16.44 -5.75
C HIS A 286 -1.28 16.68 -6.29
N GLY A 287 -0.46 17.47 -5.57
CA GLY A 287 0.88 17.87 -6.02
C GLY A 287 0.91 19.13 -6.89
N ASP A 288 -0.24 19.60 -7.41
CA ASP A 288 -0.34 20.78 -8.29
C ASP A 288 0.17 22.10 -7.66
N ARG A 289 0.27 22.17 -6.33
CA ARG A 289 0.86 23.32 -5.61
C ARG A 289 2.39 23.33 -5.61
N ILE A 290 3.04 22.20 -5.93
CA ILE A 290 4.50 22.04 -5.85
C ILE A 290 5.19 22.90 -6.92
N ARG A 291 6.27 23.57 -6.51
CA ARG A 291 7.03 24.50 -7.34
C ARG A 291 8.51 24.53 -6.97
N ALA A 292 9.33 25.08 -7.87
CA ALA A 292 10.72 25.36 -7.58
C ALA A 292 10.88 26.27 -6.34
N GLY A 293 11.79 25.91 -5.44
CA GLY A 293 12.01 26.58 -4.15
C GLY A 293 11.23 25.98 -2.97
N ASP A 294 10.32 25.03 -3.20
CA ASP A 294 9.75 24.23 -2.11
C ASP A 294 10.80 23.26 -1.55
N VAL A 295 10.71 22.97 -0.25
CA VAL A 295 11.63 22.13 0.51
C VAL A 295 11.13 20.70 0.55
N LEU A 296 12.06 19.74 0.55
CA LEU A 296 11.79 18.32 0.78
C LEU A 296 12.10 18.01 2.26
N LEU A 297 11.07 17.64 3.03
CA LEU A 297 11.18 17.26 4.44
C LEU A 297 10.88 15.75 4.58
N GLY A 298 11.92 14.96 4.85
CA GLY A 298 11.80 13.52 5.06
C GLY A 298 11.48 13.17 6.51
N TYR A 299 10.61 12.18 6.72
CA TYR A 299 10.17 11.69 8.02
C TYR A 299 10.68 10.27 8.26
N GLU A 300 11.13 10.01 9.49
CA GLU A 300 11.73 8.75 9.93
C GLU A 300 10.85 7.50 9.70
N SER A 301 11.37 6.51 8.98
CA SER A 301 10.81 5.16 8.92
C SER A 301 11.17 4.35 10.17
N SER A 302 10.39 3.31 10.46
CA SER A 302 10.66 2.34 11.53
C SER A 302 11.54 1.17 11.09
N GLY A 303 12.15 1.24 9.89
CA GLY A 303 12.88 0.14 9.25
C GLY A 303 12.37 -0.10 7.83
N LEU A 304 12.28 -1.36 7.39
CA LEU A 304 11.82 -1.73 6.04
C LEU A 304 10.33 -1.41 5.77
N HIS A 305 9.55 -1.08 6.81
CA HIS A 305 8.08 -0.99 6.76
C HIS A 305 7.46 -2.30 6.26
N THR A 306 7.05 -2.37 4.99
CA THR A 306 6.53 -3.59 4.33
C THR A 306 7.17 -3.83 2.96
N ASN A 307 8.24 -3.12 2.61
CA ASN A 307 8.83 -3.11 1.26
C ASN A 307 10.28 -3.64 1.26
N GLY A 308 10.75 -4.12 0.11
CA GLY A 308 12.10 -4.70 -0.04
C GLY A 308 12.34 -6.05 0.64
N TYR A 309 11.32 -6.63 1.31
CA TYR A 309 11.45 -7.85 2.12
C TYR A 309 12.00 -9.07 1.37
N THR A 310 11.72 -9.22 0.08
CA THR A 310 12.27 -10.32 -0.73
C THR A 310 13.80 -10.25 -0.84
N LEU A 311 14.36 -9.05 -0.99
CA LEU A 311 15.81 -8.83 -1.03
C LEU A 311 16.41 -8.91 0.38
N ALA A 312 15.78 -8.26 1.37
CA ALA A 312 16.25 -8.28 2.74
C ALA A 312 16.27 -9.70 3.35
N ARG A 313 15.23 -10.51 3.12
CA ARG A 313 15.20 -11.94 3.52
C ARG A 313 16.37 -12.71 2.90
N ARG A 314 16.62 -12.53 1.59
CA ARG A 314 17.72 -13.22 0.91
C ARG A 314 19.07 -12.82 1.48
N ILE A 315 19.30 -11.55 1.79
CA ILE A 315 20.56 -11.10 2.37
C ILE A 315 20.72 -11.68 3.80
N VAL A 316 19.73 -11.53 4.66
CA VAL A 316 19.82 -11.95 6.08
C VAL A 316 19.85 -13.47 6.24
N PHE A 317 18.92 -14.21 5.61
CA PHE A 317 18.79 -15.65 5.80
C PHE A 317 19.63 -16.47 4.80
N ASP A 318 19.75 -16.06 3.53
CA ASP A 318 20.48 -16.86 2.53
C ASP A 318 21.97 -16.50 2.43
N VAL A 319 22.36 -15.24 2.61
CA VAL A 319 23.78 -14.80 2.52
C VAL A 319 24.44 -14.76 3.90
N MET A 320 23.88 -14.02 4.87
CA MET A 320 24.44 -13.86 6.21
C MET A 320 24.19 -15.06 7.15
N LYS A 321 23.23 -15.93 6.80
CA LYS A 321 22.80 -17.13 7.56
C LYS A 321 22.26 -16.87 8.98
N LEU A 322 21.90 -15.64 9.29
CA LEU A 322 21.34 -15.28 10.60
C LEU A 322 19.95 -15.91 10.81
N GLN A 323 19.67 -16.25 12.07
CA GLN A 323 18.37 -16.73 12.55
C GLN A 323 17.59 -15.58 13.20
N LEU A 324 16.28 -15.75 13.42
CA LEU A 324 15.41 -14.69 13.96
C LEU A 324 15.85 -14.12 15.32
N HIS A 325 16.54 -14.91 16.14
CA HIS A 325 17.01 -14.51 17.47
C HIS A 325 18.42 -13.92 17.48
N ASP A 326 19.16 -13.96 16.37
CA ASP A 326 20.49 -13.38 16.28
C ASP A 326 20.43 -11.84 16.29
N ALA A 327 21.49 -11.19 16.77
CA ALA A 327 21.63 -9.74 16.69
C ALA A 327 21.88 -9.30 15.25
N LEU A 328 21.06 -8.37 14.73
CA LEU A 328 21.18 -7.86 13.36
C LEU A 328 22.20 -6.71 13.30
N GLY A 329 23.47 -7.04 13.55
CA GLY A 329 24.58 -6.07 13.59
C GLY A 329 24.33 -4.90 14.56
N ASP A 330 24.77 -3.70 14.20
CA ASP A 330 24.69 -2.50 15.02
C ASP A 330 23.27 -1.86 15.10
N THR A 331 22.22 -2.61 14.77
CA THR A 331 20.83 -2.15 14.95
C THR A 331 20.40 -2.14 16.43
N GLY A 332 21.08 -2.91 17.30
CA GLY A 332 20.67 -3.10 18.69
C GLY A 332 19.42 -3.97 18.86
N GLN A 333 18.99 -4.68 17.79
CA GLN A 333 17.79 -5.50 17.76
C GLN A 333 18.10 -6.94 17.30
N SER A 334 17.19 -7.87 17.61
CA SER A 334 17.19 -9.18 16.95
C SER A 334 16.79 -9.04 15.47
N VAL A 335 17.17 -10.01 14.63
CA VAL A 335 16.67 -10.14 13.25
C VAL A 335 15.14 -10.09 13.21
N GLY A 336 14.47 -10.81 14.11
CA GLY A 336 13.02 -10.85 14.21
C GLY A 336 12.41 -9.48 14.52
N ASP A 337 12.98 -8.73 15.46
CA ASP A 337 12.45 -7.42 15.87
C ASP A 337 12.73 -6.32 14.85
N ALA A 338 13.90 -6.32 14.21
CA ALA A 338 14.22 -5.36 13.16
C ALA A 338 13.41 -5.61 11.88
N LEU A 339 13.16 -6.88 11.53
CA LEU A 339 12.35 -7.23 10.35
C LEU A 339 10.84 -7.20 10.62
N LEU A 340 10.38 -7.33 11.87
CA LEU A 340 8.95 -7.22 12.24
C LEU A 340 8.59 -5.89 12.92
N ALA A 341 9.50 -4.91 12.92
CA ALA A 341 9.19 -3.54 13.30
C ALA A 341 7.96 -3.03 12.51
N VAL A 342 6.95 -2.56 13.24
CA VAL A 342 5.65 -2.15 12.66
C VAL A 342 5.82 -0.91 11.80
N HIS A 343 5.21 -0.90 10.61
CA HIS A 343 5.14 0.22 9.69
C HIS A 343 4.62 1.46 10.43
N ARG A 344 5.44 2.51 10.53
CA ARG A 344 5.03 3.78 11.16
C ARG A 344 3.93 4.45 10.35
N SER A 345 2.80 4.80 10.99
CA SER A 345 1.85 5.74 10.41
C SER A 345 2.24 7.19 10.70
N TYR A 346 2.04 8.07 9.72
CA TYR A 346 2.43 9.49 9.81
C TYR A 346 1.27 10.45 10.14
N VAL A 347 0.04 9.96 10.33
CA VAL A 347 -1.17 10.80 10.52
C VAL A 347 -0.96 11.83 11.65
N ALA A 348 -0.49 11.40 12.82
CA ALA A 348 -0.27 12.28 13.97
C ALA A 348 0.79 13.38 13.72
N ALA A 349 1.81 13.09 12.91
CA ALA A 349 2.89 14.02 12.58
C ALA A 349 2.50 15.05 11.49
N VAL A 350 1.54 14.69 10.63
CA VAL A 350 1.29 15.39 9.36
C VAL A 350 -0.10 16.06 9.32
N MET A 351 -1.15 15.37 9.75
CA MET A 351 -2.54 15.87 9.71
C MET A 351 -2.73 17.23 10.43
N PRO A 352 -2.05 17.56 11.55
CA PRO A 352 -2.17 18.88 12.19
C PRO A 352 -1.63 20.07 11.36
N VAL A 353 -0.83 19.80 10.33
CA VAL A 353 -0.10 20.80 9.53
C VAL A 353 -0.30 20.64 8.02
N ILE A 354 -1.14 19.71 7.59
CA ILE A 354 -1.23 19.23 6.20
C ILE A 354 -1.61 20.32 5.18
N SER A 355 -2.41 21.31 5.58
CA SER A 355 -2.78 22.46 4.71
C SER A 355 -1.58 23.32 4.29
N ARG A 356 -0.51 23.33 5.10
CA ARG A 356 0.77 24.04 4.85
C ARG A 356 1.64 23.32 3.80
N MET A 357 1.31 22.08 3.43
CA MET A 357 2.06 21.28 2.47
C MET A 357 1.49 21.43 1.06
N HIS A 358 2.35 21.33 0.06
CA HIS A 358 1.99 21.33 -1.36
C HIS A 358 1.78 19.91 -1.92
N GLY A 359 2.44 18.92 -1.33
CA GLY A 359 2.22 17.50 -1.58
C GLY A 359 2.97 16.61 -0.60
N LEU A 360 2.69 15.31 -0.70
CA LEU A 360 3.19 14.26 0.18
C LEU A 360 3.55 13.03 -0.68
N ALA A 361 4.61 12.31 -0.34
CA ALA A 361 4.98 11.05 -0.98
C ALA A 361 5.31 9.99 0.08
N HIS A 362 4.48 8.94 0.13
CA HIS A 362 4.69 7.75 0.97
C HIS A 362 5.73 6.84 0.30
N ILE A 363 6.77 6.45 1.04
CA ILE A 363 7.96 5.82 0.45
C ILE A 363 7.88 4.29 0.62
N THR A 364 7.28 3.66 -0.37
CA THR A 364 7.00 2.22 -0.46
C THR A 364 7.87 1.56 -1.54
N GLY A 365 7.34 0.60 -2.30
CA GLY A 365 8.04 -0.03 -3.42
C GLY A 365 8.40 0.98 -4.51
N GLY A 366 9.60 0.86 -5.07
CA GLY A 366 10.21 1.91 -5.91
C GLY A 366 10.98 2.96 -5.12
N GLY A 367 11.05 2.84 -3.78
CA GLY A 367 11.87 3.66 -2.92
C GLY A 367 11.58 5.16 -3.04
N ILE A 368 12.59 6.00 -2.82
CA ILE A 368 12.44 7.46 -2.92
C ILE A 368 12.16 7.91 -4.37
N PRO A 369 12.90 7.46 -5.41
CA PRO A 369 12.68 7.91 -6.79
C PRO A 369 11.30 7.56 -7.31
N GLY A 370 10.89 6.30 -7.16
CA GLY A 370 9.66 5.73 -7.72
C GLY A 370 8.37 6.17 -7.04
N ASN A 371 8.45 6.80 -5.86
CA ASN A 371 7.30 7.36 -5.15
C ASN A 371 7.25 8.89 -5.23
N LEU A 372 8.35 9.60 -4.95
CA LEU A 372 8.36 11.07 -4.98
C LEU A 372 8.06 11.62 -6.39
N VAL A 373 8.48 10.93 -7.47
CA VAL A 373 8.16 11.34 -8.84
C VAL A 373 6.66 11.38 -9.15
N ARG A 374 5.83 10.63 -8.41
CA ARG A 374 4.38 10.49 -8.67
C ARG A 374 3.59 11.78 -8.40
N VAL A 375 4.11 12.65 -7.52
CA VAL A 375 3.45 13.90 -7.11
C VAL A 375 4.10 15.15 -7.71
N LEU A 376 5.19 15.02 -8.46
CA LEU A 376 5.87 16.19 -9.06
C LEU A 376 5.15 16.67 -10.33
N PRO A 377 4.73 17.94 -10.40
CA PRO A 377 4.13 18.48 -11.61
C PRO A 377 5.16 18.65 -12.75
N GLN A 378 4.65 18.91 -13.96
CA GLN A 378 5.50 19.12 -15.12
C GLN A 378 6.41 20.35 -14.93
N GLY A 379 7.72 20.15 -15.00
CA GLY A 379 8.73 21.20 -14.85
C GLY A 379 9.44 21.26 -13.49
N CYS A 380 9.09 20.37 -12.55
CA CYS A 380 9.71 20.29 -11.22
C CYS A 380 10.58 19.03 -11.08
N GLU A 381 11.90 19.20 -10.90
CA GLU A 381 12.84 18.16 -10.50
C GLU A 381 12.99 18.17 -8.97
N ALA A 382 12.81 17.04 -8.30
CA ALA A 382 13.17 16.91 -6.88
C ALA A 382 14.66 16.57 -6.75
N VAL A 383 15.41 17.37 -5.99
CA VAL A 383 16.83 17.18 -5.77
C VAL A 383 17.06 16.78 -4.31
N ILE A 384 17.52 15.54 -4.10
CA ILE A 384 17.75 14.93 -2.79
C ILE A 384 19.23 15.05 -2.43
N GLU A 385 19.54 15.55 -1.23
CA GLU A 385 20.89 15.62 -0.67
C GLU A 385 21.16 14.34 0.13
N ALA A 386 21.90 13.37 -0.45
CA ALA A 386 21.98 12.00 0.07
C ALA A 386 22.58 11.87 1.49
N ARG A 387 23.34 12.88 1.95
CA ARG A 387 24.01 12.90 3.27
C ARG A 387 23.28 13.74 4.33
N SER A 388 22.10 14.27 4.00
CA SER A 388 21.33 15.17 4.89
C SER A 388 20.61 14.45 6.04
N TRP A 389 20.47 13.12 5.97
CA TRP A 389 20.04 12.26 7.07
C TRP A 389 21.03 11.09 7.25
N PRO A 390 21.15 10.52 8.46
CA PRO A 390 21.92 9.30 8.68
C PRO A 390 21.12 8.09 8.18
N MET A 391 21.63 7.39 7.17
CA MET A 391 21.06 6.10 6.74
C MET A 391 21.12 5.09 7.91
N PRO A 392 19.99 4.50 8.35
CA PRO A 392 19.99 3.60 9.51
C PRO A 392 20.88 2.36 9.33
N PRO A 393 21.48 1.80 10.41
CA PRO A 393 22.40 0.66 10.34
C PRO A 393 21.85 -0.55 9.59
N LEU A 394 20.54 -0.79 9.69
CA LEU A 394 19.83 -1.83 8.93
C LEU A 394 20.10 -1.76 7.42
N PHE A 395 20.06 -0.57 6.82
CA PHE A 395 20.28 -0.41 5.38
C PHE A 395 21.76 -0.47 5.01
N GLN A 396 22.65 0.05 5.87
CA GLN A 396 24.11 -0.08 5.70
C GLN A 396 24.53 -1.57 5.70
N LEU A 397 23.96 -2.35 6.62
CA LEU A 397 24.20 -3.79 6.75
C LEU A 397 23.70 -4.56 5.52
N LEU A 398 22.51 -4.21 5.01
CA LEU A 398 21.96 -4.81 3.78
C LEU A 398 22.76 -4.45 2.52
N GLU A 399 23.19 -3.19 2.38
CA GLU A 399 24.05 -2.75 1.26
C GLU A 399 25.38 -3.53 1.26
N ALA A 400 26.08 -3.52 2.41
CA ALA A 400 27.39 -4.15 2.56
C ALA A 400 27.35 -5.68 2.47
N ALA A 401 26.42 -6.35 3.17
CA ALA A 401 26.36 -7.81 3.20
C ALA A 401 25.70 -8.42 1.95
N GLY A 402 24.81 -7.67 1.28
CA GLY A 402 24.21 -8.08 0.01
C GLY A 402 25.07 -7.77 -1.21
N GLY A 403 26.06 -6.88 -1.09
CA GLY A 403 26.78 -6.33 -2.24
C GLY A 403 25.88 -5.51 -3.17
N VAL A 404 24.84 -4.89 -2.60
CA VAL A 404 23.79 -4.18 -3.34
C VAL A 404 24.34 -2.84 -3.83
N SER A 405 23.99 -2.43 -5.06
CA SER A 405 24.39 -1.12 -5.55
C SER A 405 23.59 0.00 -4.89
N THR A 406 24.18 1.17 -4.64
CA THR A 406 23.49 2.30 -4.03
C THR A 406 22.32 2.82 -4.88
N GLU A 407 22.31 2.56 -6.20
CA GLU A 407 21.16 2.80 -7.10
C GLU A 407 20.00 1.82 -6.79
N GLU A 408 20.28 0.52 -6.72
CA GLU A 408 19.30 -0.50 -6.32
C GLU A 408 18.80 -0.31 -4.88
N MET A 409 19.66 0.13 -3.96
CA MET A 409 19.25 0.50 -2.59
C MET A 409 18.21 1.64 -2.60
N ARG A 410 18.39 2.65 -3.48
CA ARG A 410 17.46 3.80 -3.63
C ARG A 410 16.13 3.42 -4.28
N ASP A 411 16.13 2.44 -5.18
CA ASP A 411 14.93 1.95 -5.88
C ASP A 411 14.16 0.88 -5.08
N VAL A 412 14.81 0.13 -4.19
CA VAL A 412 14.17 -0.95 -3.40
C VAL A 412 13.73 -0.50 -2.02
N PHE A 413 14.47 0.38 -1.35
CA PHE A 413 14.28 0.70 0.07
C PHE A 413 13.96 2.17 0.35
N ASN A 414 13.41 2.42 1.54
CA ASN A 414 13.12 3.78 2.04
C ASN A 414 14.33 4.49 2.66
N LEU A 415 15.42 3.75 2.94
CA LEU A 415 16.71 4.25 3.46
C LEU A 415 16.62 5.09 4.75
N GLY A 416 15.55 4.94 5.54
CA GLY A 416 15.28 5.72 6.76
C GLY A 416 14.20 6.80 6.60
N ILE A 417 13.72 7.08 5.38
CA ILE A 417 12.72 8.10 5.09
C ILE A 417 11.44 7.44 4.57
N GLY A 418 10.44 7.26 5.43
CA GLY A 418 9.18 6.57 5.06
C GLY A 418 8.09 7.48 4.49
N LEU A 419 8.22 8.80 4.66
CA LEU A 419 7.36 9.81 4.03
C LEU A 419 8.19 11.05 3.70
N ILE A 420 7.89 11.71 2.59
CA ILE A 420 8.45 13.02 2.22
C ILE A 420 7.30 14.02 2.11
N ALA A 421 7.39 15.15 2.81
CA ALA A 421 6.55 16.32 2.56
C ALA A 421 7.25 17.32 1.66
N VAL A 422 6.48 17.90 0.74
CA VAL A 422 6.91 19.01 -0.13
C VAL A 422 6.16 20.26 0.31
N LEU A 423 6.87 21.28 0.78
CA LEU A 423 6.27 22.45 1.41
C LEU A 423 7.13 23.72 1.28
N PRO A 424 6.54 24.94 1.38
CA PRO A 424 7.31 26.18 1.34
C PRO A 424 8.37 26.25 2.45
N ALA A 425 9.50 26.89 2.17
CA ALA A 425 10.61 26.99 3.12
C ALA A 425 10.24 27.60 4.49
N GLY A 426 9.26 28.52 4.53
CA GLY A 426 8.76 29.12 5.79
C GLY A 426 7.88 28.19 6.64
N GLU A 427 7.39 27.09 6.06
CA GLU A 427 6.47 26.15 6.73
C GLU A 427 7.19 24.96 7.39
N VAL A 428 8.46 24.75 7.06
CA VAL A 428 9.29 23.64 7.55
C VAL A 428 9.27 23.55 9.07
N GLU A 429 9.47 24.68 9.75
CA GLU A 429 9.47 24.77 11.21
C GLU A 429 8.15 24.37 11.87
N ALA A 430 7.01 24.58 11.21
CA ALA A 430 5.72 24.12 11.71
C ALA A 430 5.60 22.58 11.59
N ALA A 431 6.06 22.02 10.47
CA ALA A 431 6.05 20.58 10.25
C ALA A 431 7.03 19.82 11.16
N VAL A 432 8.24 20.34 11.35
CA VAL A 432 9.24 19.78 12.29
C VAL A 432 8.68 19.72 13.71
N ARG A 433 7.99 20.79 14.18
CA ARG A 433 7.32 20.77 15.50
C ARG A 433 6.21 19.73 15.59
N ALA A 434 5.33 19.61 14.60
CA ALA A 434 4.26 18.62 14.59
C ALA A 434 4.82 17.17 14.60
N ALA A 435 5.85 16.90 13.79
CA ALA A 435 6.55 15.61 13.78
C ALA A 435 7.22 15.30 15.13
N THR A 436 7.90 16.29 15.74
CA THR A 436 8.53 16.15 17.06
C THR A 436 7.50 15.84 18.14
N SER A 437 6.35 16.54 18.15
CA SER A 437 5.23 16.25 19.07
C SER A 437 4.62 14.86 18.88
N ALA A 438 4.75 14.26 17.69
CA ALA A 438 4.30 12.90 17.38
C ALA A 438 5.40 11.83 17.54
N GLY A 439 6.59 12.17 18.04
CA GLY A 439 7.69 11.21 18.20
C GLY A 439 8.28 10.71 16.88
N VAL A 440 8.32 11.57 15.85
CA VAL A 440 8.88 11.27 14.53
C VAL A 440 10.03 12.25 14.25
N ARG A 441 11.25 11.74 14.00
CA ARG A 441 12.36 12.60 13.56
C ARG A 441 12.18 13.00 12.09
N THR A 442 12.67 14.18 11.74
CA THR A 442 12.58 14.73 10.38
C THR A 442 13.89 15.39 9.96
N TRP A 443 14.22 15.32 8.67
CA TRP A 443 15.37 15.97 8.07
C TRP A 443 14.95 16.79 6.86
N ARG A 444 15.53 17.98 6.68
CA ARG A 444 15.50 18.65 5.37
C ARG A 444 16.38 17.82 4.43
N ILE A 445 15.77 17.11 3.49
CA ILE A 445 16.47 16.19 2.57
C ILE A 445 16.76 16.77 1.19
N GLY A 446 16.45 18.04 0.96
CA GLY A 446 16.74 18.74 -0.29
C GLY A 446 15.66 19.76 -0.67
N ASP A 447 15.49 19.99 -1.97
CA ASP A 447 14.58 20.99 -2.54
C ASP A 447 14.06 20.62 -3.93
N VAL A 448 12.97 21.27 -4.33
CA VAL A 448 12.41 21.19 -5.69
C VAL A 448 13.02 22.29 -6.54
N ARG A 449 13.48 21.94 -7.75
CA ARG A 449 14.10 22.86 -8.72
C ARG A 449 13.34 22.88 -10.04
N ALA A 450 13.44 23.98 -10.77
CA ALA A 450 12.93 24.07 -12.13
C ALA A 450 13.79 23.18 -13.05
N GLY A 451 13.18 22.22 -13.73
CA GLY A 451 13.92 21.22 -14.49
C GLY A 451 13.04 20.21 -15.22
N ARG A 452 13.62 19.07 -15.58
CA ARG A 452 12.86 17.93 -16.10
C ARG A 452 12.23 17.18 -14.93
N THR A 453 10.93 16.92 -14.98
CA THR A 453 10.23 16.14 -13.94
C THR A 453 10.88 14.77 -13.73
N GLY A 454 11.24 14.50 -12.48
CA GLY A 454 12.10 13.40 -12.06
C GLY A 454 12.66 13.65 -10.66
N VAL A 455 13.36 12.66 -10.12
CA VAL A 455 14.08 12.72 -8.83
C VAL A 455 15.56 12.51 -9.11
N ARG A 456 16.43 13.30 -8.49
CA ARG A 456 17.88 13.22 -8.64
C ARG A 456 18.58 13.36 -7.30
N PHE A 457 19.57 12.50 -7.04
CA PHE A 457 20.39 12.57 -5.84
C PHE A 457 21.63 13.45 -6.07
N LEU A 458 22.13 14.03 -4.98
CA LEU A 458 23.44 14.65 -4.83
C LEU A 458 24.19 13.86 -3.76
N ASP A 459 25.36 13.34 -4.14
CA ASP A 459 26.17 12.40 -3.34
C ASP A 459 27.36 13.06 -2.64
#